data_AF-A0A9P6J0R7-F1
#
_entry.id   AF-A0A9P6J0R7-F1
#
_cell.length_a   1.000
_cell.length_b   1.000
_cell.length_c   1.000
_cell.angle_alpha   90.00
_cell.angle_beta   90.00
_cell.angle_gamma   90.00
#
_symmetry.space_group_name_H-M   'P 1'
#
loop_
_entity.id
_entity.type
_entity.pdbx_description
1 polymer ?
#
loop_
_entity_poly.entity_id
_entity_poly.type
_entity_poly.pdbx_seq_one_letter_code
_entity_poly.pdbx_strand_id
1 'polypeptide(L)'
;MDTILHFLSSHPGVKYGGTVLLAYMALVRHLRYKRINVLLKKYPDPTIPLRNHDIAREVAANVSEYEFPFLNVVSLEFALFKTYAIPSISKILAATNEFKNDCLRRADDTVFILLEVTERHARDVRRTMIDGKPDEKEQLNDERRAELAMERLNFLHGHYNIKQDDYLYTLALFVLEPPSFLGRFEWRPLTDLEKNALLAQWIHNGKIMGIQNIPTSVAELEQWALAYETKHAVFAPTNRVIADATIDLLLSLTPSFMHPFGRKVISCLLTDRLRTAFKIAPPPRGLTPIVEGILYARAAFIRHFMLPRRLPLVRTALRANKENKYVPQFHKYKPVYPDGYRIEDLGPAKFVGKCPVSFHASGKTPASSLESL
;
A
#
# COMPACT_ATOMS: atom_id res chain seq x y z
N MET A 1 40.65 -21.20 21.61
CA MET A 1 40.94 -19.88 21.01
C MET A 1 42.12 -19.98 20.04
N ASP A 2 43.14 -20.76 20.39
CA ASP A 2 44.38 -20.92 19.59
C ASP A 2 44.18 -21.58 18.21
N THR A 3 43.27 -22.56 18.09
CA THR A 3 42.97 -23.22 16.82
C THR A 3 42.35 -22.27 15.79
N ILE A 4 41.51 -21.33 16.24
CA ILE A 4 40.87 -20.33 15.38
C ILE A 4 41.89 -19.27 14.96
N LEU A 5 42.74 -18.82 15.89
CA LEU A 5 43.79 -17.84 15.60
C LEU A 5 44.82 -18.40 14.61
N HIS A 6 45.21 -19.68 14.75
CA HIS A 6 46.11 -20.37 13.83
C HIS A 6 45.49 -20.62 12.44
N PHE A 7 44.20 -20.98 12.38
CA PHE A 7 43.49 -21.12 11.10
C PHE A 7 43.38 -19.80 10.34
N LEU A 8 43.05 -18.72 11.06
CA LEU A 8 42.97 -17.39 10.46
C LEU A 8 44.37 -16.91 10.03
N SER A 9 45.45 -17.17 10.78
CA SER A 9 46.82 -16.76 10.38
C SER A 9 47.35 -17.49 9.15
N SER A 10 46.95 -18.75 8.96
CA SER A 10 47.31 -19.55 7.78
C SER A 10 46.47 -19.23 6.53
N HIS A 11 45.34 -18.53 6.67
CA HIS A 11 44.43 -18.19 5.56
C HIS A 11 44.13 -16.69 5.51
N PRO A 12 45.10 -15.85 5.07
CA PRO A 12 44.94 -14.39 5.04
C PRO A 12 43.72 -13.92 4.23
N GLY A 13 43.36 -14.63 3.15
CA GLY A 13 42.15 -14.33 2.37
C GLY A 13 40.85 -14.44 3.17
N VAL A 14 40.77 -15.40 4.10
CA VAL A 14 39.60 -15.56 4.99
C VAL A 14 39.54 -14.43 6.03
N LYS A 15 40.70 -14.02 6.56
CA LYS A 15 40.79 -12.84 7.45
C LYS A 15 40.32 -11.57 6.76
N TYR A 16 40.92 -11.23 5.61
CA TYR A 16 40.59 -10.01 4.88
C TYR A 16 39.13 -10.03 4.38
N GLY A 17 38.66 -11.16 3.87
CA GLY A 17 37.26 -11.33 3.46
C GLY A 17 36.28 -11.14 4.62
N GLY A 18 36.58 -11.70 5.80
CA GLY A 18 35.78 -11.50 7.01
C GLY A 18 35.75 -10.05 7.48
N THR A 19 36.89 -9.36 7.49
CA THR A 19 36.96 -7.93 7.85
C THR A 19 36.16 -7.06 6.89
N VAL A 20 36.27 -7.28 5.58
CA VAL A 20 35.50 -6.54 4.57
C VAL A 20 33.99 -6.79 4.74
N LEU A 21 33.58 -8.03 4.98
CA LEU A 21 32.18 -8.38 5.22
C LEU A 21 31.62 -7.68 6.46
N LEU A 22 32.35 -7.69 7.58
CA LEU A 22 31.93 -7.02 8.81
C LEU A 22 31.85 -5.50 8.63
N ALA A 23 32.83 -4.90 7.95
CA ALA A 23 32.81 -3.48 7.62
C ALA A 23 31.60 -3.12 6.74
N TYR A 24 31.30 -3.95 5.74
CA TYR A 24 30.12 -3.78 4.89
C TYR A 24 28.82 -3.90 5.70
N MET A 25 28.67 -4.93 6.54
CA MET A 25 27.48 -5.09 7.39
C MET A 25 27.30 -3.92 8.37
N ALA A 26 28.40 -3.38 8.91
CA ALA A 26 28.36 -2.18 9.75
C ALA A 26 27.90 -0.94 8.95
N LEU A 27 28.40 -0.76 7.73
CA LEU A 27 27.95 0.29 6.82
C LEU A 27 26.46 0.16 6.49
N VAL A 28 26.01 -1.05 6.12
CA VAL A 28 24.60 -1.36 5.85
C VAL A 28 23.75 -1.00 7.06
N ARG A 29 24.12 -1.46 8.26
CA ARG A 29 23.41 -1.15 9.49
C ARG A 29 23.34 0.35 9.74
N HIS A 30 24.46 1.06 9.63
CA HIS A 30 24.49 2.51 9.84
C HIS A 30 23.54 3.24 8.88
N LEU A 31 23.68 2.99 7.58
CA LEU A 31 22.87 3.67 6.56
C LEU A 31 21.38 3.30 6.66
N ARG A 32 21.06 2.04 6.95
CA ARG A 32 19.68 1.55 7.04
C ARG A 32 18.91 2.18 8.19
N TYR A 33 19.55 2.37 9.34
CA TYR A 33 18.92 3.05 10.49
C TYR A 33 19.03 4.58 10.43
N LYS A 34 19.91 5.14 9.58
CA LYS A 34 20.11 6.60 9.47
C LYS A 34 18.80 7.35 9.22
N ARG A 35 17.96 6.89 8.28
CA ARG A 35 16.72 7.58 7.90
C ARG A 35 15.73 7.64 9.05
N ILE A 36 15.40 6.51 9.66
CA ILE A 36 14.45 6.48 10.78
C ILE A 36 14.99 7.26 11.99
N ASN A 37 16.29 7.19 12.28
CA ASN A 37 16.89 7.96 13.37
C ASN A 37 16.82 9.48 13.11
N VAL A 38 17.01 9.92 11.87
CA VAL A 38 16.84 11.34 11.48
C VAL A 38 15.39 11.77 11.65
N LEU A 39 14.42 10.95 11.22
CA LEU A 39 12.99 11.25 11.39
C LEU A 39 12.59 11.36 12.86
N LEU A 40 13.00 10.40 13.69
CA LEU A 40 12.70 10.40 15.14
C LEU A 40 13.37 11.58 15.86
N LYS A 41 14.55 12.02 15.41
CA LYS A 41 15.20 13.22 15.93
C LYS A 41 14.49 14.50 15.48
N LYS A 42 14.01 14.54 14.22
CA LYS A 42 13.26 15.68 13.65
C LYS A 42 11.88 15.82 14.31
N TYR A 43 11.25 14.69 14.64
CA TYR A 43 9.91 14.59 15.22
C TYR A 43 9.93 13.71 16.49
N PRO A 44 10.40 14.26 17.63
CA PRO A 44 10.49 13.49 18.88
C PRO A 44 9.12 13.16 19.50
N ASP A 45 8.10 13.98 19.22
CA ASP A 45 6.72 13.69 19.59
C ASP A 45 6.07 12.77 18.55
N PRO A 46 5.74 11.50 18.88
CA PRO A 46 5.16 10.56 17.93
C PRO A 46 3.72 10.94 17.50
N THR A 47 3.06 11.86 18.22
CA THR A 47 1.69 12.30 17.92
C THR A 47 1.63 13.50 16.98
N ILE A 48 2.77 14.13 16.66
CA ILE A 48 2.80 15.30 15.78
C ILE A 48 2.11 15.10 14.42
N PRO A 49 2.15 13.91 13.77
CA PRO A 49 1.45 13.70 12.50
C PRO A 49 -0.07 13.87 12.61
N LEU A 50 -0.66 13.58 13.79
CA LEU A 50 -2.09 13.71 14.04
C LEU A 50 -2.55 15.18 14.03
N ARG A 51 -1.62 16.13 14.21
CA ARG A 51 -1.88 17.57 14.27
C ARG A 51 -1.32 18.33 13.07
N ASN A 52 -0.46 17.69 12.26
CA ASN A 52 0.13 18.28 11.07
C ASN A 52 0.18 17.24 9.94
N HIS A 53 -0.72 17.43 8.96
CA HIS A 53 -0.86 16.50 7.85
C HIS A 53 0.36 16.48 6.92
N ASP A 54 1.12 17.57 6.81
CA ASP A 54 2.34 17.59 5.98
C ASP A 54 3.42 16.70 6.57
N ILE A 55 3.55 16.70 7.90
CA ILE A 55 4.43 15.77 8.61
C ILE A 55 3.93 14.33 8.45
N ALA A 56 2.61 14.10 8.52
CA ALA A 56 2.04 12.79 8.24
C ALA A 56 2.40 12.29 6.83
N ARG A 57 2.27 13.14 5.81
CA ARG A 57 2.65 12.82 4.43
C ARG A 57 4.14 12.50 4.29
N GLU A 58 5.02 13.31 4.89
CA GLU A 58 6.47 13.05 4.87
C GLU A 58 6.81 11.69 5.52
N VAL A 59 6.31 11.45 6.74
CA VAL A 59 6.62 10.22 7.48
C VAL A 59 6.03 8.99 6.80
N ALA A 60 4.78 9.05 6.35
CA ALA A 60 4.15 7.94 5.63
C ALA A 60 4.85 7.65 4.29
N ALA A 61 5.38 8.66 3.61
CA ALA A 61 6.15 8.47 2.39
C ALA A 61 7.50 7.76 2.65
N ASN A 62 8.09 7.97 3.82
CA ASN A 62 9.28 7.22 4.23
C ASN A 62 8.96 5.72 4.42
N VAL A 63 7.80 5.40 4.99
CA VAL A 63 7.34 4.01 5.12
C VAL A 63 7.11 3.38 3.74
N SER A 64 6.31 4.05 2.91
CA SER A 64 5.73 3.48 1.69
C SER A 64 6.68 3.48 0.50
N GLU A 65 7.47 4.53 0.26
CA GLU A 65 8.30 4.63 -0.96
C GLU A 65 9.79 4.38 -0.70
N TYR A 66 10.27 4.55 0.53
CA TYR A 66 11.67 4.32 0.88
C TYR A 66 11.92 2.96 1.55
N GLU A 67 11.30 2.75 2.71
CA GLU A 67 11.65 1.68 3.63
C GLU A 67 11.08 0.34 3.16
N PHE A 68 9.77 0.29 2.88
CA PHE A 68 9.04 -0.95 2.63
C PHE A 68 8.19 -1.01 1.34
N PRO A 69 8.60 -0.41 0.20
CA PRO A 69 7.72 -0.26 -0.96
C PRO A 69 7.19 -1.56 -1.55
N PHE A 70 7.95 -2.65 -1.46
CA PHE A 70 7.46 -3.95 -1.92
C PHE A 70 6.41 -4.53 -0.99
N LEU A 71 6.72 -4.66 0.30
CA LEU A 71 5.85 -5.38 1.22
C LEU A 71 4.67 -4.54 1.70
N ASN A 72 4.77 -3.21 1.64
CA ASN A 72 3.64 -2.30 1.84
C ASN A 72 2.56 -2.52 0.77
N VAL A 73 2.95 -2.66 -0.50
CA VAL A 73 1.99 -2.99 -1.58
C VAL A 73 1.40 -4.38 -1.38
N VAL A 74 2.23 -5.38 -1.08
CA VAL A 74 1.74 -6.75 -0.83
C VAL A 74 0.78 -6.80 0.37
N SER A 75 1.07 -6.06 1.45
CA SER A 75 0.16 -6.01 2.60
C SER A 75 -1.19 -5.40 2.25
N LEU A 76 -1.22 -4.39 1.40
CA LEU A 76 -2.48 -3.78 0.93
C LEU A 76 -3.24 -4.70 -0.04
N GLU A 77 -2.55 -5.48 -0.87
CA GLU A 77 -3.21 -6.53 -1.67
C GLU A 77 -3.84 -7.62 -0.79
N PHE A 78 -3.17 -8.01 0.30
CA PHE A 78 -3.74 -8.94 1.27
C PHE A 78 -4.87 -8.31 2.10
N ALA A 79 -4.79 -7.02 2.38
CA ALA A 79 -5.86 -6.24 3.01
C ALA A 79 -7.16 -6.29 2.20
N LEU A 80 -7.08 -6.29 0.86
CA LEU A 80 -8.28 -6.38 0.01
C LEU A 80 -9.09 -7.66 0.28
N PHE A 81 -8.44 -8.79 0.57
CA PHE A 81 -9.17 -10.01 0.97
C PHE A 81 -10.04 -9.78 2.21
N LYS A 82 -9.62 -8.94 3.15
CA LYS A 82 -10.47 -8.59 4.29
C LYS A 82 -11.75 -7.87 3.89
N THR A 83 -11.69 -6.99 2.87
CA THR A 83 -12.90 -6.36 2.31
C THR A 83 -13.78 -7.37 1.57
N TYR A 84 -13.18 -8.34 0.86
CA TYR A 84 -13.92 -9.34 0.10
C TYR A 84 -14.64 -10.35 1.00
N ALA A 85 -14.20 -10.50 2.25
CA ALA A 85 -14.86 -11.34 3.24
C ALA A 85 -16.16 -10.71 3.78
N ILE A 86 -16.43 -9.45 3.50
CA ILE A 86 -17.64 -8.74 3.92
C ILE A 86 -18.70 -8.81 2.81
N PRO A 87 -19.84 -9.50 3.00
CA PRO A 87 -20.82 -9.70 1.93
C PRO A 87 -21.42 -8.42 1.32
N SER A 88 -21.60 -7.35 2.10
CA SER A 88 -22.09 -6.07 1.56
C SER A 88 -21.10 -5.43 0.59
N ILE A 89 -19.80 -5.54 0.87
CA ILE A 89 -18.74 -5.06 -0.02
C ILE A 89 -18.58 -5.98 -1.22
N SER A 90 -18.42 -7.29 -1.01
CA SER A 90 -18.16 -8.24 -2.10
C SER A 90 -19.31 -8.30 -3.10
N LYS A 91 -20.56 -8.10 -2.67
CA LYS A 91 -21.73 -8.00 -3.55
C LYS A 91 -21.62 -6.81 -4.51
N ILE A 92 -21.21 -5.64 -4.02
CA ILE A 92 -21.00 -4.46 -4.87
C ILE A 92 -19.87 -4.72 -5.86
N LEU A 93 -18.73 -5.24 -5.38
CA LEU A 93 -17.59 -5.55 -6.24
C LEU A 93 -17.94 -6.56 -7.34
N ALA A 94 -18.67 -7.62 -7.01
CA ALA A 94 -19.15 -8.60 -7.99
C ALA A 94 -20.13 -8.00 -8.99
N ALA A 95 -21.07 -7.16 -8.53
CA ALA A 95 -22.04 -6.51 -9.41
C ALA A 95 -21.40 -5.54 -10.41
N THR A 96 -20.19 -5.03 -10.15
CA THR A 96 -19.47 -4.20 -11.12
C THR A 96 -19.02 -4.97 -12.36
N ASN A 97 -18.86 -6.30 -12.27
CA ASN A 97 -18.21 -7.18 -13.25
C ASN A 97 -16.74 -6.86 -13.58
N GLU A 98 -16.13 -5.84 -12.97
CA GLU A 98 -14.75 -5.44 -13.26
C GLU A 98 -13.73 -6.53 -12.88
N PHE A 99 -13.94 -7.22 -11.76
CA PHE A 99 -13.09 -8.35 -11.36
C PHE A 99 -13.18 -9.56 -12.30
N LYS A 100 -14.33 -9.74 -12.95
CA LYS A 100 -14.54 -10.84 -13.91
C LYS A 100 -13.98 -10.49 -15.28
N ASN A 101 -14.17 -9.25 -15.72
CA ASN A 101 -13.88 -8.82 -17.08
C ASN A 101 -12.42 -8.37 -17.25
N ASP A 102 -11.91 -7.54 -16.33
CA ASP A 102 -10.55 -6.99 -16.39
C ASP A 102 -10.03 -6.67 -14.98
N CYS A 103 -9.74 -7.73 -14.22
CA CYS A 103 -9.25 -7.62 -12.84
C CYS A 103 -7.95 -6.82 -12.75
N LEU A 104 -7.07 -6.95 -13.75
CA LEU A 104 -5.81 -6.23 -13.81
C LEU A 104 -6.04 -4.72 -13.94
N ARG A 105 -6.84 -4.27 -14.93
CA ARG A 105 -7.16 -2.85 -15.06
C ARG A 105 -7.87 -2.33 -13.83
N ARG A 106 -8.83 -3.08 -13.29
CA ARG A 106 -9.53 -2.70 -12.05
C ARG A 106 -8.59 -2.52 -10.86
N ALA A 107 -7.56 -3.34 -10.75
CA ALA A 107 -6.54 -3.23 -9.70
C ALA A 107 -5.66 -2.00 -9.94
N ASP A 108 -5.14 -1.82 -11.17
CA ASP A 108 -4.29 -0.68 -11.51
C ASP A 108 -5.03 0.66 -11.40
N ASP A 109 -6.30 0.74 -11.79
CA ASP A 109 -7.14 1.93 -11.62
C ASP A 109 -7.25 2.37 -10.16
N THR A 110 -7.48 1.42 -9.26
CA THR A 110 -7.51 1.71 -7.82
C THR A 110 -6.14 2.14 -7.32
N VAL A 111 -5.09 1.40 -7.69
CA VAL A 111 -3.74 1.75 -7.24
C VAL A 111 -3.34 3.13 -7.73
N PHE A 112 -3.61 3.49 -8.99
CA PHE A 112 -3.26 4.82 -9.49
C PHE A 112 -4.07 5.92 -8.80
N ILE A 113 -5.38 5.76 -8.58
CA ILE A 113 -6.14 6.74 -7.80
C ILE A 113 -5.52 6.93 -6.41
N LEU A 114 -5.20 5.84 -5.70
CA LEU A 114 -4.60 5.92 -4.36
C LEU A 114 -3.22 6.57 -4.39
N LEU A 115 -2.34 6.17 -5.31
CA LEU A 115 -1.00 6.72 -5.40
C LEU A 115 -0.99 8.18 -5.86
N GLU A 116 -1.96 8.62 -6.67
CA GLU A 116 -2.11 10.04 -7.01
C GLU A 116 -2.37 10.91 -5.77
N VAL A 117 -3.08 10.36 -4.79
CA VAL A 117 -3.35 11.00 -3.49
C VAL A 117 -2.13 10.90 -2.56
N THR A 118 -1.46 9.74 -2.51
CA THR A 118 -0.46 9.45 -1.47
C THR A 118 0.99 9.70 -1.87
N GLU A 119 1.38 9.58 -3.15
CA GLU A 119 2.79 9.69 -3.59
C GLU A 119 3.27 11.14 -3.78
N ARG A 120 2.43 12.17 -3.59
CA ARG A 120 2.81 13.58 -3.84
C ARG A 120 4.13 13.98 -3.19
N HIS A 121 4.34 13.66 -1.91
CA HIS A 121 5.59 13.99 -1.21
C HIS A 121 6.79 13.24 -1.82
N ALA A 122 6.64 11.94 -2.08
CA ALA A 122 7.69 11.13 -2.67
C ALA A 122 8.03 11.57 -4.11
N ARG A 123 7.02 12.00 -4.90
CA ARG A 123 7.21 12.60 -6.24
C ARG A 123 8.07 13.84 -6.17
N ASP A 124 7.72 14.79 -5.30
CA ASP A 124 8.46 16.03 -5.13
C ASP A 124 9.91 15.79 -4.69
N VAL A 125 10.13 14.93 -3.68
CA VAL A 125 11.47 14.55 -3.23
C VAL A 125 12.26 13.90 -4.36
N ARG A 126 11.67 12.95 -5.09
CA ARG A 126 12.33 12.27 -6.22
C ARG A 126 12.70 13.24 -7.33
N ARG A 127 11.78 14.13 -7.71
CA ARG A 127 11.98 15.16 -8.74
C ARG A 127 13.12 16.09 -8.34
N THR A 128 13.07 16.62 -7.12
CA THR A 128 14.11 17.50 -6.56
C THR A 128 15.49 16.82 -6.53
N MET A 129 15.56 15.55 -6.15
CA MET A 129 16.83 14.81 -6.13
C MET A 129 17.40 14.53 -7.53
N ILE A 130 16.56 14.41 -8.56
CA ILE A 130 16.99 14.21 -9.95
C ILE A 130 17.40 15.53 -10.59
N ASP A 131 16.58 16.57 -10.43
CA ASP A 131 16.76 17.86 -11.10
C ASP A 131 17.73 18.79 -10.34
N GLY A 132 18.05 18.47 -9.08
CA GLY A 132 18.94 19.25 -8.22
C GLY A 132 18.31 20.49 -7.59
N LYS A 133 17.02 20.75 -7.85
CA LYS A 133 16.26 21.87 -7.30
C LYS A 133 14.75 21.55 -7.24
N PRO A 134 13.99 22.22 -6.35
CA PRO A 134 12.54 22.15 -6.35
C PRO A 134 11.91 22.64 -7.67
N ASP A 135 10.75 22.09 -8.00
CA ASP A 135 9.94 22.49 -9.15
C ASP A 135 8.55 22.90 -8.65
N GLU A 136 8.41 24.18 -8.28
CA GLU A 136 7.19 24.74 -7.67
C GLU A 136 5.95 24.55 -8.56
N LYS A 137 6.12 24.60 -9.88
CA LYS A 137 5.04 24.37 -10.83
C LYS A 137 4.53 22.93 -10.73
N GLU A 138 5.43 21.97 -10.67
CA GLU A 138 5.01 20.57 -10.53
C GLU A 138 4.55 20.22 -9.10
N GLN A 139 5.01 20.94 -8.07
CA GLN A 139 4.47 20.81 -6.72
C GLN A 139 2.99 21.21 -6.69
N LEU A 140 2.63 22.36 -7.28
CA LEU A 140 1.24 22.79 -7.42
C LEU A 140 0.42 21.81 -8.27
N ASN A 141 1.00 21.29 -9.36
CA ASN A 141 0.38 20.26 -10.19
C ASN A 141 0.10 18.97 -9.40
N ASP A 142 1.03 18.56 -8.52
CA ASP A 142 0.83 17.39 -7.66
C ASP A 142 -0.32 17.57 -6.67
N GLU A 143 -0.58 18.79 -6.17
CA GLU A 143 -1.77 19.09 -5.36
C GLU A 143 -3.04 18.89 -6.17
N ARG A 144 -3.06 19.45 -7.39
CA ARG A 144 -4.21 19.31 -8.29
C ARG A 144 -4.46 17.86 -8.69
N ARG A 145 -3.40 17.07 -8.89
CA ARG A 145 -3.48 15.62 -9.18
C ARG A 145 -4.14 14.87 -8.02
N ALA A 146 -3.76 15.18 -6.78
CA ALA A 146 -4.35 14.56 -5.59
C ALA A 146 -5.83 14.94 -5.42
N GLU A 147 -6.20 16.22 -5.59
CA GLU A 147 -7.59 16.68 -5.56
C GLU A 147 -8.44 15.98 -6.62
N LEU A 148 -7.95 15.94 -7.87
CA LEU A 148 -8.64 15.30 -8.97
C LEU A 148 -8.84 13.79 -8.74
N ALA A 149 -7.86 13.13 -8.12
CA ALA A 149 -7.98 11.71 -7.76
C ALA A 149 -9.04 11.48 -6.67
N MET A 150 -9.13 12.37 -5.67
CA MET A 150 -10.18 12.32 -4.65
C MET A 150 -11.58 12.60 -5.23
N GLU A 151 -11.71 13.60 -6.11
CA GLU A 151 -12.95 13.87 -6.84
C GLU A 151 -13.38 12.65 -7.67
N ARG A 152 -12.42 12.06 -8.40
CA ARG A 152 -12.69 10.87 -9.20
C ARG A 152 -13.11 9.68 -8.34
N LEU A 153 -12.44 9.46 -7.21
CA LEU A 153 -12.80 8.40 -6.26
C LEU A 153 -14.23 8.59 -5.74
N ASN A 154 -14.55 9.79 -5.27
CA ASN A 154 -15.88 10.13 -4.74
C ASN A 154 -16.96 10.01 -5.82
N PHE A 155 -16.67 10.44 -7.06
CA PHE A 155 -17.57 10.24 -8.20
C PHE A 155 -17.86 8.76 -8.43
N LEU A 156 -16.82 7.92 -8.53
CA LEU A 156 -16.99 6.48 -8.75
C LEU A 156 -17.78 5.81 -7.63
N HIS A 157 -17.43 6.13 -6.37
CA HIS A 157 -18.08 5.56 -5.20
C HIS A 157 -19.52 6.05 -5.02
N GLY A 158 -19.84 7.29 -5.39
CA GLY A 158 -21.20 7.86 -5.31
C GLY A 158 -22.23 7.18 -6.20
N HIS A 159 -21.82 6.35 -7.16
CA HIS A 159 -22.71 5.54 -7.99
C HIS A 159 -23.14 4.22 -7.33
N TYR A 160 -22.66 3.95 -6.11
CA TYR A 160 -22.94 2.72 -5.38
C TYR A 160 -23.44 3.04 -3.97
N ASN A 161 -24.42 2.29 -3.50
CA ASN A 161 -24.93 2.41 -2.15
C ASN A 161 -24.00 1.70 -1.15
N ILE A 162 -22.83 2.29 -0.90
CA ILE A 162 -21.83 1.79 0.04
C ILE A 162 -22.19 2.28 1.44
N LYS A 163 -22.23 1.37 2.41
CA LYS A 163 -22.55 1.71 3.81
C LYS A 163 -21.41 2.49 4.45
N GLN A 164 -21.72 3.39 5.38
CA GLN A 164 -20.72 4.14 6.15
C GLN A 164 -19.70 3.23 6.84
N ASP A 165 -20.15 2.17 7.51
CA ASP A 165 -19.23 1.22 8.17
C ASP A 165 -18.36 0.46 7.16
N ASP A 166 -18.84 0.19 5.94
CA ASP A 166 -18.06 -0.48 4.89
C ASP A 166 -16.93 0.45 4.39
N TYR A 167 -17.20 1.76 4.28
CA TYR A 167 -16.16 2.76 4.02
C TYR A 167 -15.14 2.83 5.15
N LEU A 168 -15.60 2.95 6.40
CA LEU A 168 -14.73 3.06 7.56
C LEU A 168 -13.86 1.80 7.74
N TYR A 169 -14.42 0.61 7.49
CA TYR A 169 -13.66 -0.63 7.50
C TYR A 169 -12.59 -0.66 6.42
N THR A 170 -12.94 -0.29 5.18
CA THR A 170 -11.96 -0.23 4.10
C THR A 170 -10.83 0.77 4.41
N LEU A 171 -11.17 1.92 4.98
CA LEU A 171 -10.18 2.92 5.43
C LEU A 171 -9.27 2.36 6.52
N ALA A 172 -9.85 1.68 7.52
CA ALA A 172 -9.10 1.10 8.63
C ALA A 172 -8.00 0.14 8.14
N LEU A 173 -8.29 -0.64 7.09
CA LEU A 173 -7.34 -1.58 6.54
C LEU A 173 -6.09 -0.91 5.94
N PHE A 174 -6.20 0.30 5.38
CA PHE A 174 -5.02 1.03 4.92
C PHE A 174 -4.13 1.54 6.06
N VAL A 175 -4.70 1.71 7.26
CA VAL A 175 -3.96 2.12 8.46
C VAL A 175 -3.34 0.92 9.17
N LEU A 176 -4.08 -0.18 9.29
CA LEU A 176 -3.77 -1.29 10.21
C LEU A 176 -3.02 -2.44 9.55
N GLU A 177 -3.30 -2.75 8.28
CA GLU A 177 -2.69 -3.91 7.63
C GLU A 177 -1.20 -3.71 7.32
N PRO A 178 -0.73 -2.54 6.84
CA PRO A 178 0.71 -2.35 6.63
C PRO A 178 1.51 -2.53 7.93
N PRO A 179 1.21 -1.86 9.07
CA PRO A 179 1.96 -2.09 10.30
C PRO A 179 1.97 -3.56 10.76
N SER A 180 0.84 -4.26 10.64
CA SER A 180 0.69 -5.66 11.03
C SER A 180 1.56 -6.59 10.18
N PHE A 181 1.52 -6.43 8.85
CA PHE A 181 2.24 -7.28 7.91
C PHE A 181 3.76 -6.98 7.93
N LEU A 182 4.12 -5.70 7.95
CA LEU A 182 5.51 -5.24 7.98
C LEU A 182 6.19 -5.61 9.30
N GLY A 183 5.49 -5.48 10.44
CA GLY A 183 6.01 -5.88 11.75
C GLY A 183 6.37 -7.36 11.84
N ARG A 184 5.73 -8.21 11.04
CA ARG A 184 6.05 -9.64 10.92
C ARG A 184 7.15 -9.91 9.90
N PHE A 185 7.04 -9.34 8.69
CA PHE A 185 7.78 -9.85 7.53
C PHE A 185 8.77 -8.86 6.91
N GLU A 186 9.00 -7.70 7.52
CA GLU A 186 10.07 -6.77 7.16
C GLU A 186 11.17 -6.69 8.22
N TRP A 187 12.27 -6.03 7.85
CA TRP A 187 13.49 -5.99 8.67
C TRP A 187 13.35 -5.23 10.00
N ARG A 188 12.28 -4.45 10.19
CA ARG A 188 11.88 -3.81 11.44
C ARG A 188 10.36 -3.54 11.48
N PRO A 189 9.75 -3.44 12.67
CA PRO A 189 8.41 -2.89 12.81
C PRO A 189 8.38 -1.37 12.59
N LEU A 190 7.18 -0.84 12.41
CA LEU A 190 6.92 0.59 12.38
C LEU A 190 6.95 1.17 13.80
N THR A 191 7.48 2.37 13.91
CA THR A 191 7.44 3.21 15.10
C THR A 191 6.05 3.83 15.30
N ASP A 192 5.78 4.35 16.50
CA ASP A 192 4.48 5.01 16.75
C ASP A 192 4.30 6.31 15.96
N LEU A 193 5.40 7.03 15.67
CA LEU A 193 5.41 8.16 14.74
C LEU A 193 4.90 7.73 13.35
N GLU A 194 5.41 6.61 12.83
CA GLU A 194 5.01 6.08 11.53
C GLU A 194 3.56 5.58 11.51
N LYS A 195 3.12 4.89 12.57
CA LYS A 195 1.71 4.44 12.69
C LYS A 195 0.75 5.63 12.76
N ASN A 196 1.09 6.66 13.54
CA ASN A 196 0.29 7.88 13.64
C ASN A 196 0.29 8.67 12.32
N ALA A 197 1.38 8.63 11.55
CA ALA A 197 1.40 9.23 10.21
C ALA A 197 0.46 8.53 9.23
N LEU A 198 0.43 7.20 9.21
CA LEU A 198 -0.54 6.44 8.42
C LEU A 198 -1.97 6.75 8.86
N LEU A 199 -2.24 6.77 10.17
CA LEU A 199 -3.55 7.12 10.72
C LEU A 199 -3.99 8.54 10.28
N ALA A 200 -3.14 9.54 10.50
CA ALA A 200 -3.43 10.92 10.12
C ALA A 200 -3.68 11.08 8.62
N GLN A 201 -2.90 10.39 7.78
CA GLN A 201 -3.06 10.45 6.34
C GLN A 201 -4.43 9.89 5.90
N TRP A 202 -4.83 8.74 6.44
CA TRP A 202 -6.10 8.14 6.07
C TRP A 202 -7.30 8.81 6.73
N ILE A 203 -7.19 9.36 7.95
CA ILE A 203 -8.23 10.22 8.52
C ILE A 203 -8.49 11.42 7.60
N HIS A 204 -7.44 12.08 7.10
CA HIS A 204 -7.57 13.21 6.19
C HIS A 204 -8.33 12.82 4.91
N ASN A 205 -7.90 11.73 4.25
CA ASN A 205 -8.58 11.22 3.05
C ASN A 205 -10.03 10.82 3.33
N GLY A 206 -10.29 10.14 4.45
CA GLY A 206 -11.63 9.71 4.84
C GLY A 206 -12.58 10.87 5.09
N LYS A 207 -12.11 11.97 5.68
CA LYS A 207 -12.89 13.20 5.84
C LYS A 207 -13.31 13.80 4.49
N ILE A 208 -12.40 13.83 3.51
CA ILE A 208 -12.69 14.31 2.14
C ILE A 208 -13.72 13.39 1.45
N MET A 209 -13.72 12.09 1.78
CA MET A 209 -14.72 11.12 1.30
C MET A 209 -16.06 11.18 2.06
N GLY A 210 -16.18 12.00 3.10
CA GLY A 210 -17.40 12.07 3.93
C GLY A 210 -17.61 10.86 4.84
N ILE A 211 -16.54 10.14 5.20
CA ILE A 211 -16.59 9.03 6.16
C ILE A 211 -16.76 9.61 7.57
N GLN A 212 -17.76 9.10 8.28
CA GLN A 212 -18.13 9.60 9.60
C GLN A 212 -17.49 8.74 10.72
N ASN A 213 -17.40 9.32 11.92
CA ASN A 213 -17.03 8.62 13.16
C ASN A 213 -15.68 7.87 13.08
N ILE A 214 -14.70 8.39 12.33
CA ILE A 214 -13.38 7.77 12.20
C ILE A 214 -12.66 7.85 13.56
N PRO A 215 -12.27 6.71 14.17
CA PRO A 215 -11.47 6.71 15.39
C PRO A 215 -10.16 7.48 15.22
N THR A 216 -9.72 8.18 16.28
CA THR A 216 -8.58 9.12 16.21
C THR A 216 -7.29 8.59 16.79
N SER A 217 -7.32 7.35 17.30
CA SER A 217 -6.15 6.61 17.73
C SER A 217 -6.07 5.24 17.04
N VAL A 218 -4.86 4.71 16.90
CA VAL A 218 -4.64 3.38 16.29
C VAL A 218 -5.37 2.30 17.09
N ALA A 219 -5.31 2.37 18.43
CA ALA A 219 -5.93 1.37 19.31
C ALA A 219 -7.46 1.34 19.19
N GLU A 220 -8.13 2.50 19.14
CA GLU A 220 -9.58 2.55 18.94
C GLU A 220 -9.96 2.04 17.55
N LEU A 221 -9.18 2.37 16.52
CA LEU A 221 -9.40 1.89 15.16
C LEU A 221 -9.25 0.37 15.06
N GLU A 222 -8.24 -0.21 15.73
CA GLU A 222 -8.04 -1.66 15.82
C GLU A 222 -9.22 -2.36 16.50
N GLN A 223 -9.69 -1.83 17.63
CA GLN A 223 -10.84 -2.39 18.35
C GLN A 223 -12.11 -2.32 17.50
N TRP A 224 -12.37 -1.18 16.87
CA TRP A 224 -13.52 -1.00 16.00
C TRP A 224 -13.47 -1.94 14.79
N ALA A 225 -12.33 -2.02 14.10
CA ALA A 225 -12.17 -2.87 12.92
C ALA A 225 -12.29 -4.36 13.27
N LEU A 226 -11.74 -4.79 14.41
CA LEU A 226 -11.86 -6.17 14.88
C LEU A 226 -13.31 -6.52 15.21
N ALA A 227 -14.05 -5.63 15.88
CA ALA A 227 -15.46 -5.83 16.20
C ALA A 227 -16.32 -5.92 14.93
N TYR A 228 -16.10 -5.01 13.99
CA TYR A 228 -16.77 -5.01 12.69
C TYR A 228 -16.47 -6.30 11.89
N GLU A 229 -15.19 -6.67 11.75
CA GLU A 229 -14.79 -7.86 11.01
C GLU A 229 -15.35 -9.14 11.66
N THR A 230 -15.34 -9.23 12.99
CA THR A 230 -15.88 -10.40 13.71
C THR A 230 -17.37 -10.60 13.45
N LYS A 231 -18.12 -9.51 13.30
CA LYS A 231 -19.57 -9.54 13.04
C LYS A 231 -19.90 -9.78 11.57
N HIS A 232 -19.10 -9.24 10.65
CA HIS A 232 -19.48 -9.14 9.23
C HIS A 232 -18.69 -10.04 8.28
N ALA A 233 -17.51 -10.55 8.68
CA ALA A 233 -16.71 -11.45 7.85
C ALA A 233 -17.28 -12.87 7.87
N VAL A 234 -18.27 -13.09 7.01
CA VAL A 234 -18.98 -14.35 6.85
C VAL A 234 -18.98 -14.79 5.40
N PHE A 235 -19.16 -16.09 5.16
CA PHE A 235 -19.19 -16.61 3.80
C PHE A 235 -20.35 -16.04 2.97
N ALA A 236 -20.05 -15.60 1.76
CA ALA A 236 -21.01 -15.42 0.67
C ALA A 236 -20.39 -15.88 -0.67
N PRO A 237 -21.20 -16.34 -1.64
CA PRO A 237 -20.68 -16.76 -2.95
C PRO A 237 -19.88 -15.67 -3.67
N THR A 238 -20.28 -14.41 -3.54
CA THR A 238 -19.57 -13.25 -4.11
C THR A 238 -18.17 -13.08 -3.53
N ASN A 239 -17.96 -13.41 -2.25
CA ASN A 239 -16.63 -13.38 -1.63
C ASN A 239 -15.66 -14.27 -2.39
N ARG A 240 -16.09 -15.51 -2.71
CA ARG A 240 -15.27 -16.49 -3.42
C ARG A 240 -14.91 -16.02 -4.82
N VAL A 241 -15.89 -15.49 -5.56
CA VAL A 241 -15.69 -15.00 -6.94
C VAL A 241 -14.61 -13.92 -6.99
N ILE A 242 -14.69 -12.93 -6.09
CA ILE A 242 -13.74 -11.82 -6.06
C ILE A 242 -12.37 -12.26 -5.54
N ALA A 243 -12.34 -13.13 -4.54
CA ALA A 243 -11.10 -13.71 -4.03
C ALA A 243 -10.37 -14.53 -5.10
N ASP A 244 -11.06 -15.39 -5.85
CA ASP A 244 -10.46 -16.19 -6.92
C ASP A 244 -9.88 -15.31 -8.03
N ALA A 245 -10.62 -14.30 -8.49
CA ALA A 245 -10.12 -13.36 -9.51
C ALA A 245 -8.84 -12.64 -9.05
N THR A 246 -8.80 -12.22 -7.79
CA THR A 246 -7.62 -11.56 -7.20
C THR A 246 -6.45 -12.54 -7.05
N ILE A 247 -6.72 -13.78 -6.64
CA ILE A 247 -5.71 -14.85 -6.56
C ILE A 247 -5.11 -15.11 -7.95
N ASP A 248 -5.94 -15.20 -8.99
CA ASP A 248 -5.47 -15.39 -10.37
C ASP A 248 -4.62 -14.20 -10.85
N LEU A 249 -5.00 -12.98 -10.50
CA LEU A 249 -4.18 -11.80 -10.77
C LEU A 249 -2.81 -11.88 -10.08
N LEU A 250 -2.76 -12.21 -8.78
CA LEU A 250 -1.49 -12.38 -8.05
C LEU A 250 -0.61 -13.46 -8.68
N LEU A 251 -1.20 -14.57 -9.11
CA LEU A 251 -0.50 -15.70 -9.73
C LEU A 251 -0.06 -15.43 -11.17
N SER A 252 -0.58 -14.38 -11.83
CA SER A 252 -0.19 -14.00 -13.20
C SER A 252 1.30 -13.62 -13.32
N LEU A 253 1.98 -13.32 -12.20
CA LEU A 253 3.42 -13.11 -12.12
C LEU A 253 4.25 -14.40 -12.18
N THR A 254 3.59 -15.55 -12.13
CA THR A 254 4.22 -16.89 -12.13
C THR A 254 3.75 -17.71 -13.32
N PRO A 255 4.58 -18.64 -13.83
CA PRO A 255 4.17 -19.58 -14.88
C PRO A 255 2.90 -20.35 -14.49
N SER A 256 2.01 -20.57 -15.47
CA SER A 256 0.68 -21.19 -15.25
C SER A 256 0.74 -22.56 -14.58
N PHE A 257 1.77 -23.37 -14.87
CA PHE A 257 1.95 -24.68 -14.25
C PHE A 257 2.18 -24.61 -12.72
N MET A 258 2.59 -23.45 -12.18
CA MET A 258 2.79 -23.25 -10.74
C MET A 258 1.51 -22.80 -10.02
N HIS A 259 0.47 -22.39 -10.73
CA HIS A 259 -0.74 -21.79 -10.14
C HIS A 259 -1.41 -22.67 -9.09
N PRO A 260 -1.58 -24.00 -9.27
CA PRO A 260 -2.18 -24.86 -8.24
C PRO A 260 -1.39 -24.87 -6.93
N PHE A 261 -0.05 -24.81 -7.00
CA PHE A 261 0.80 -24.68 -5.82
C PHE A 261 0.75 -23.26 -5.24
N GLY A 262 0.79 -22.24 -6.09
CA GLY A 262 0.69 -20.84 -5.68
C GLY A 262 -0.60 -20.53 -4.91
N ARG A 263 -1.74 -21.14 -5.27
CA ARG A 263 -3.00 -21.04 -4.50
C ARG A 263 -2.85 -21.56 -3.06
N LYS A 264 -2.06 -22.62 -2.85
CA LYS A 264 -1.76 -23.15 -1.50
C LYS A 264 -0.85 -22.18 -0.72
N VAL A 265 0.12 -21.56 -1.39
CA VAL A 265 0.99 -20.53 -0.81
C VAL A 265 0.18 -19.30 -0.39
N ILE A 266 -0.73 -18.81 -1.22
CA ILE A 266 -1.61 -17.69 -0.86
C ILE A 266 -2.49 -18.06 0.35
N SER A 267 -3.01 -19.29 0.38
CA SER A 267 -3.80 -19.79 1.52
C SER A 267 -3.02 -19.73 2.85
N CYS A 268 -1.69 -19.88 2.84
CA CYS A 268 -0.85 -19.73 4.04
C CYS A 268 -0.87 -18.32 4.64
N LEU A 269 -1.06 -17.29 3.82
CA LEU A 269 -1.05 -15.89 4.24
C LEU A 269 -2.46 -15.34 4.55
N LEU A 270 -3.50 -16.11 4.24
CA LEU A 270 -4.86 -15.81 4.69
C LEU A 270 -5.06 -16.25 6.15
N THR A 271 -5.85 -15.52 6.93
CA THR A 271 -6.25 -15.96 8.28
C THR A 271 -7.31 -17.06 8.19
N ASP A 272 -7.54 -17.79 9.29
CA ASP A 272 -8.62 -18.79 9.36
C ASP A 272 -10.00 -18.19 9.07
N ARG A 273 -10.24 -16.98 9.57
CA ARG A 273 -11.47 -16.21 9.31
C ARG A 273 -11.65 -15.96 7.82
N LEU A 274 -10.61 -15.49 7.13
CA LEU A 274 -10.67 -15.24 5.69
C LEU A 274 -10.86 -16.53 4.89
N ARG A 275 -10.09 -17.59 5.21
CA ARG A 275 -10.28 -18.91 4.59
C ARG A 275 -11.71 -19.41 4.72
N THR A 276 -12.30 -19.26 5.90
CA THR A 276 -13.70 -19.62 6.17
C THR A 276 -14.66 -18.77 5.34
N ALA A 277 -14.49 -17.45 5.31
CA ALA A 277 -15.32 -16.52 4.53
C ALA A 277 -15.24 -16.73 3.01
N PHE A 278 -14.18 -17.41 2.52
CA PHE A 278 -14.02 -17.77 1.11
C PHE A 278 -14.26 -19.25 0.81
N LYS A 279 -14.48 -20.12 1.80
CA LYS A 279 -14.38 -21.58 1.63
C LYS A 279 -13.08 -22.01 0.91
N ILE A 280 -11.96 -21.40 1.30
CA ILE A 280 -10.62 -21.83 0.86
C ILE A 280 -10.11 -22.87 1.85
N ALA A 281 -9.66 -24.02 1.34
CA ALA A 281 -9.11 -25.08 2.18
C ALA A 281 -7.84 -24.59 2.93
N PRO A 282 -7.61 -25.08 4.16
CA PRO A 282 -6.37 -24.79 4.88
C PRO A 282 -5.16 -25.29 4.06
N PRO A 283 -4.00 -24.63 4.19
CA PRO A 283 -2.79 -25.08 3.50
C PRO A 283 -2.32 -26.44 4.03
N PRO A 284 -1.55 -27.21 3.25
CA PRO A 284 -0.89 -28.42 3.73
C PRO A 284 -0.09 -28.18 5.01
N ARG A 285 -0.08 -29.17 5.92
CA ARG A 285 0.69 -29.09 7.17
C ARG A 285 2.16 -28.80 6.86
N GLY A 286 2.75 -27.85 7.59
CA GLY A 286 4.14 -27.43 7.43
C GLY A 286 4.39 -26.40 6.31
N LEU A 287 3.44 -26.14 5.40
CA LEU A 287 3.66 -25.16 4.33
C LEU A 287 3.72 -23.73 4.87
N THR A 288 2.84 -23.36 5.80
CA THR A 288 2.83 -22.02 6.42
C THR A 288 4.15 -21.65 7.08
N PRO A 289 4.74 -22.45 7.99
CA PRO A 289 6.02 -22.09 8.59
C PRO A 289 7.17 -22.02 7.58
N ILE A 290 7.12 -22.79 6.48
CA ILE A 290 8.11 -22.66 5.38
C ILE A 290 7.97 -21.30 4.68
N VAL A 291 6.74 -20.92 4.29
CA VAL A 291 6.47 -19.63 3.63
C VAL A 291 6.87 -18.47 4.53
N GLU A 292 6.48 -18.50 5.80
CA GLU A 292 6.89 -17.48 6.77
C GLU A 292 8.41 -17.47 6.98
N GLY A 293 9.05 -18.64 7.07
CA GLY A 293 10.50 -18.77 7.17
C GLY A 293 11.24 -18.09 6.00
N ILE A 294 10.74 -18.22 4.77
CA ILE A 294 11.28 -17.53 3.59
C ILE A 294 11.14 -16.01 3.73
N LEU A 295 9.99 -15.52 4.20
CA LEU A 295 9.76 -14.10 4.43
C LEU A 295 10.67 -13.54 5.54
N TYR A 296 10.86 -14.27 6.64
CA TYR A 296 11.80 -13.91 7.71
C TYR A 296 13.25 -13.92 7.22
N ALA A 297 13.64 -14.93 6.42
CA ALA A 297 14.97 -14.99 5.82
C ALA A 297 15.22 -13.80 4.88
N ARG A 298 14.23 -13.42 4.06
CA ARG A 298 14.26 -12.21 3.23
C ARG A 298 14.44 -10.95 4.11
N ALA A 299 13.66 -10.83 5.18
CA ALA A 299 13.75 -9.68 6.10
C ALA A 299 15.13 -9.58 6.74
N ALA A 300 15.70 -10.70 7.21
CA ALA A 300 17.06 -10.77 7.74
C ALA A 300 18.11 -10.40 6.70
N PHE A 301 17.96 -10.88 5.46
CA PHE A 301 18.86 -10.54 4.37
C PHE A 301 18.84 -9.03 4.07
N ILE A 302 17.65 -8.44 3.95
CA ILE A 302 17.48 -6.99 3.78
C ILE A 302 18.15 -6.23 4.92
N ARG A 303 17.91 -6.65 6.18
CA ARG A 303 18.43 -6.00 7.38
C ARG A 303 19.96 -5.90 7.39
N HIS A 304 20.63 -6.97 6.97
CA HIS A 304 22.07 -7.14 7.21
C HIS A 304 22.94 -6.97 5.96
N PHE A 305 22.38 -7.19 4.76
CA PHE A 305 23.19 -7.28 3.54
C PHE A 305 22.75 -6.35 2.41
N MET A 306 21.58 -5.71 2.48
CA MET A 306 21.16 -4.76 1.44
C MET A 306 21.41 -3.32 1.90
N LEU A 307 21.93 -2.46 1.03
CA LEU A 307 21.96 -1.01 1.27
C LEU A 307 20.54 -0.42 1.20
N PRO A 308 20.22 0.65 1.96
CA PRO A 308 18.94 1.33 1.84
C PRO A 308 18.81 2.06 0.49
N ARG A 309 17.58 2.27 0.04
CA ARG A 309 17.30 3.03 -1.20
C ARG A 309 17.79 4.47 -1.06
N ARG A 310 18.35 5.00 -2.16
CA ARG A 310 18.74 6.41 -2.27
C ARG A 310 17.56 7.30 -2.69
N LEU A 311 16.79 6.87 -3.67
CA LEU A 311 15.58 7.55 -4.17
C LEU A 311 14.32 6.84 -3.68
N PRO A 312 13.21 7.57 -3.44
CA PRO A 312 11.94 6.92 -3.14
C PRO A 312 11.43 6.20 -4.40
N LEU A 313 10.83 5.03 -4.23
CA LEU A 313 10.21 4.29 -5.31
C LEU A 313 8.80 4.83 -5.54
N VAL A 314 8.63 5.63 -6.59
CA VAL A 314 7.36 6.23 -7.00
C VAL A 314 6.87 5.52 -8.26
N ARG A 315 5.60 5.09 -8.28
CA ARG A 315 5.00 4.45 -9.47
C ARG A 315 4.35 5.46 -10.40
N THR A 316 3.71 6.50 -9.87
CA THR A 316 3.07 7.54 -10.67
C THR A 316 4.11 8.41 -11.39
N ALA A 317 3.70 9.05 -12.49
CA ALA A 317 4.61 9.85 -13.29
C ALA A 317 5.11 11.08 -12.53
N LEU A 318 6.36 11.50 -12.78
CA LEU A 318 6.90 12.74 -12.22
C LEU A 318 6.38 13.99 -12.94
N ARG A 319 5.99 13.84 -14.22
CA ARG A 319 5.50 14.87 -15.13
C ARG A 319 4.55 14.22 -16.14
N ALA A 320 3.65 15.00 -16.72
CA ALA A 320 2.84 14.55 -17.84
C ALA A 320 3.67 14.45 -19.13
N ASN A 321 3.25 13.60 -20.07
CA ASN A 321 3.77 13.56 -21.44
C ASN A 321 3.17 14.69 -22.30
N LYS A 322 3.50 14.71 -23.60
CA LYS A 322 3.05 15.76 -24.53
C LYS A 322 1.53 15.78 -24.73
N GLU A 323 0.87 14.65 -24.52
CA GLU A 323 -0.59 14.45 -24.62
C GLU A 323 -1.33 14.72 -23.29
N ASN A 324 -0.61 15.26 -22.30
CA ASN A 324 -1.08 15.51 -20.94
C ASN A 324 -1.55 14.22 -20.23
N LYS A 325 -0.82 13.12 -20.40
CA LYS A 325 -1.03 11.83 -19.72
C LYS A 325 0.13 11.49 -18.80
N TYR A 326 -0.15 10.74 -17.75
CA TYR A 326 0.82 10.30 -16.76
C TYR A 326 1.23 8.86 -17.05
N VAL A 327 2.46 8.67 -17.53
CA VAL A 327 3.01 7.34 -17.83
C VAL A 327 3.60 6.73 -16.55
N PRO A 328 3.12 5.56 -16.10
CA PRO A 328 3.68 4.90 -14.91
C PRO A 328 5.18 4.64 -15.05
N GLN A 329 5.94 4.86 -13.97
CA GLN A 329 7.39 4.63 -13.93
C GLN A 329 7.75 3.13 -14.01
N PHE A 330 6.84 2.27 -13.57
CA PHE A 330 6.96 0.81 -13.67
C PHE A 330 5.59 0.14 -13.59
N HIS A 331 5.53 -1.09 -14.09
CA HIS A 331 4.35 -1.94 -14.03
C HIS A 331 4.64 -3.13 -13.12
N LYS A 332 3.71 -3.44 -12.21
CA LYS A 332 3.82 -4.64 -11.38
C LYS A 332 3.45 -5.89 -12.16
N TYR A 333 2.37 -5.81 -12.93
CA TYR A 333 1.89 -6.84 -13.85
C TYR A 333 2.12 -6.40 -15.30
N LYS A 334 1.28 -6.86 -16.23
CA LYS A 334 1.28 -6.36 -17.61
C LYS A 334 0.88 -4.87 -17.66
N PRO A 335 1.42 -4.08 -18.59
CA PRO A 335 1.11 -2.66 -18.70
C PRO A 335 -0.35 -2.45 -19.13
N VAL A 336 -1.15 -1.82 -18.25
CA VAL A 336 -2.53 -1.39 -18.55
C VAL A 336 -2.52 -0.04 -19.28
N TYR A 337 -1.63 0.87 -18.88
CA TYR A 337 -1.49 2.22 -19.43
C TYR A 337 -0.10 2.47 -20.01
N PRO A 338 0.30 1.78 -21.10
CA PRO A 338 1.63 1.95 -21.70
C PRO A 338 1.88 3.38 -22.19
N ASP A 339 0.83 4.06 -22.68
CA ASP A 339 0.89 5.46 -23.15
C ASP A 339 0.45 6.48 -22.09
N GLY A 340 0.32 6.02 -20.84
CA GLY A 340 -0.15 6.81 -19.71
C GLY A 340 -1.66 6.93 -19.58
N TYR A 341 -2.08 7.44 -18.43
CA TYR A 341 -3.49 7.66 -18.08
C TYR A 341 -3.77 9.13 -17.80
N ARG A 342 -5.04 9.51 -17.87
CA ARG A 342 -5.56 10.72 -17.24
C ARG A 342 -6.33 10.31 -16.00
N ILE A 343 -6.27 11.12 -14.94
CA ILE A 343 -6.84 10.74 -13.64
C ILE A 343 -8.37 10.60 -13.77
N GLU A 344 -9.00 11.47 -14.54
CA GLU A 344 -10.44 11.46 -14.84
C GLU A 344 -10.92 10.21 -15.60
N ASP A 345 -10.00 9.48 -16.25
CA ASP A 345 -10.30 8.28 -17.02
C ASP A 345 -10.11 6.99 -16.22
N LEU A 346 -9.50 7.05 -15.02
CA LEU A 346 -9.30 5.88 -14.17
C LEU A 346 -10.64 5.32 -13.69
N GLY A 347 -10.80 3.99 -13.72
CA GLY A 347 -12.01 3.29 -13.29
C GLY A 347 -12.79 2.64 -14.45
N PRO A 348 -14.00 2.13 -14.17
CA PRO A 348 -14.80 1.38 -15.14
C PRO A 348 -14.99 2.13 -16.46
N ALA A 349 -14.88 1.41 -17.58
CA ALA A 349 -14.97 2.00 -18.93
C ALA A 349 -16.26 2.82 -19.15
N LYS A 350 -17.37 2.41 -18.52
CA LYS A 350 -18.66 3.12 -18.59
C LYS A 350 -18.64 4.54 -18.01
N PHE A 351 -17.60 4.91 -17.25
CA PHE A 351 -17.43 6.20 -16.58
C PHE A 351 -16.28 7.05 -17.14
N VAL A 352 -15.56 6.55 -18.15
CA VAL A 352 -14.51 7.31 -18.86
C VAL A 352 -15.12 8.55 -19.51
N GLY A 353 -14.49 9.71 -19.33
CA GLY A 353 -14.99 11.01 -19.83
C GLY A 353 -16.29 11.53 -19.18
N LYS A 354 -16.82 10.86 -18.15
CA LYS A 354 -18.10 11.23 -17.50
C LYS A 354 -17.96 11.84 -16.12
N CYS A 355 -16.75 11.90 -15.56
CA CYS A 355 -16.53 12.62 -14.31
C CYS A 355 -16.85 14.09 -14.59
N PRO A 356 -17.80 14.73 -13.90
CA PRO A 356 -17.89 16.17 -13.88
C PRO A 356 -16.67 16.62 -13.07
N VAL A 357 -15.50 16.59 -13.69
CA VAL A 357 -14.32 17.19 -13.11
C VAL A 357 -14.70 18.64 -12.90
N SER A 358 -14.72 19.07 -11.65
CA SER A 358 -14.84 20.47 -11.32
C SER A 358 -13.64 21.16 -11.97
N PHE A 359 -13.80 21.70 -13.17
CA PHE A 359 -13.17 22.97 -13.52
C PHE A 359 -13.85 24.05 -12.65
N HIS A 360 -13.71 23.93 -11.33
CA HIS A 360 -14.20 24.89 -10.37
C HIS A 360 -12.99 25.41 -9.59
N ALA A 361 -12.46 26.55 -10.05
CA ALA A 361 -12.23 27.61 -9.09
C ALA A 361 -13.58 27.85 -8.37
N SER A 362 -13.57 27.89 -7.04
CA SER A 362 -14.73 27.95 -6.12
C SER A 362 -15.39 26.60 -5.79
N GLY A 363 -14.97 26.04 -4.65
CA GLY A 363 -15.49 24.78 -4.11
C GLY A 363 -16.94 24.86 -3.66
N LYS A 364 -17.66 23.76 -3.93
CA LYS A 364 -18.79 23.18 -3.17
C LYS A 364 -19.01 21.76 -3.69
N THR A 365 -19.03 20.76 -2.81
CA THR A 365 -19.22 19.33 -3.12
C THR A 365 -20.69 18.90 -3.08
N PRO A 366 -21.09 17.79 -3.74
CA PRO A 366 -22.50 17.39 -3.91
C PRO A 366 -23.14 16.67 -2.70
N ALA A 367 -22.51 16.68 -1.52
CA ALA A 367 -23.01 15.95 -0.36
C ALA A 367 -24.04 16.72 0.49
N SER A 368 -24.51 17.90 0.05
CA SER A 368 -25.41 18.77 0.83
C SER A 368 -26.86 18.85 0.34
N SER A 369 -27.29 18.04 -0.63
CA SER A 369 -28.65 18.16 -1.20
C SER A 369 -29.64 17.10 -0.69
N LEU A 370 -29.65 16.83 0.62
CA LEU A 370 -30.69 16.03 1.28
C LEU A 370 -31.36 16.73 2.46
N GLU A 371 -31.32 18.06 2.50
CA GLU A 371 -32.20 18.87 3.36
C GLU A 371 -33.09 19.77 2.51
N SER A 372 -34.12 19.18 1.90
CA SER A 372 -35.42 19.83 1.63
C SER A 372 -36.31 18.87 0.84
N LEU A 373 -37.11 18.07 1.55
CA LEU A 373 -38.53 17.82 1.30
C LEU A 373 -39.07 16.88 2.38
#